data_AF-A0A0X3Y7N8-F1
#
_entry.id   AF-A0A0X3Y7N8-F1
#
_cell.length_a   1.000
_cell.length_b   1.000
_cell.length_c   1.000
_cell.angle_alpha   90.00
_cell.angle_beta   90.00
_cell.angle_gamma   90.00
#
_symmetry.space_group_name_H-M   'P 1'
#
loop_
_entity.id
_entity.type
_entity.pdbx_description
1 polymer ?
#
loop_
_entity_poly.entity_id
_entity_poly.type
_entity_poly.pdbx_seq_one_letter_code
_entity_poly.pdbx_strand_id
1 'polypeptide(L)'
;MSRDAVSVSDYVAHAGIQAYLDDVSLAAFAEKVQQRQTELKAFLTATTAPAVQWQYKVPELGEGGACSLFGQLADEPYDLTAILGGQNAANQHALTQLSLIAAFYREHSALDWFGIYQARANGAGELVLVKLAYYGAPSRAEFPLNSEFAKISNNSTVGLSGKAKVINDVAAYLGTGGEYYTCDPKVQAEACLPLFSQSGKIAGIVDAEDFNKNVFTADALALLVAVCLTVPAYLP
;
A
#
# COMPACT_ATOMS: atom_id res chain seq x y z
N MET A 1 -29.11 2.22 -8.79
CA MET A 1 -28.75 0.80 -8.58
C MET A 1 -27.28 0.79 -8.18
N SER A 2 -27.01 0.65 -6.88
CA SER A 2 -25.65 0.60 -6.33
C SER A 2 -24.98 -0.65 -6.88
N ARG A 3 -23.90 -0.51 -7.65
CA ARG A 3 -23.07 -1.66 -8.01
C ARG A 3 -22.31 -2.06 -6.75
N ASP A 4 -22.45 -3.32 -6.37
CA ASP A 4 -21.96 -3.85 -5.09
C ASP A 4 -20.45 -3.65 -4.95
N ALA A 5 -20.01 -3.26 -3.76
CA ALA A 5 -18.61 -3.24 -3.40
C ALA A 5 -18.01 -4.65 -3.56
N VAL A 6 -16.73 -4.74 -3.93
CA VAL A 6 -16.02 -6.03 -4.05
C VAL A 6 -16.18 -6.80 -2.73
N SER A 7 -16.76 -8.00 -2.79
CA SER A 7 -16.95 -8.80 -1.59
C SER A 7 -15.59 -9.28 -1.04
N VAL A 8 -15.52 -9.61 0.26
CA VAL A 8 -14.27 -10.12 0.84
C VAL A 8 -13.82 -11.41 0.16
N SER A 9 -14.76 -12.30 -0.17
CA SER A 9 -14.45 -13.55 -0.87
C SER A 9 -13.89 -13.32 -2.27
N ASP A 10 -14.48 -12.40 -3.04
CA ASP A 10 -13.98 -12.04 -4.37
C ASP A 10 -12.59 -11.41 -4.27
N TYR A 11 -12.38 -10.53 -3.29
CA TYR A 11 -11.07 -9.94 -3.06
C TYR A 11 -10.02 -11.00 -2.72
N VAL A 12 -10.31 -11.92 -1.79
CA VAL A 12 -9.36 -12.97 -1.39
C VAL A 12 -8.99 -13.85 -2.57
N ALA A 13 -9.98 -14.25 -3.38
CA ALA A 13 -9.74 -15.05 -4.58
C ALA A 13 -8.92 -14.28 -5.63
N HIS A 14 -9.27 -13.02 -5.90
CA HIS A 14 -8.61 -12.21 -6.91
C HIS A 14 -7.18 -11.86 -6.49
N ALA A 15 -6.97 -11.38 -5.27
CA ALA A 15 -5.66 -11.05 -4.74
C ALA A 15 -4.80 -12.29 -4.41
N GLY A 16 -5.38 -13.49 -4.34
CA GLY A 16 -4.65 -14.71 -4.00
C GLY A 16 -4.27 -14.79 -2.52
N ILE A 17 -5.01 -14.10 -1.64
CA ILE A 17 -4.70 -14.01 -0.21
C ILE A 17 -4.83 -15.36 0.50
N GLN A 18 -5.64 -16.29 -0.01
CA GLN A 18 -5.86 -17.60 0.60
C GLN A 18 -4.55 -18.37 0.87
N ALA A 19 -3.51 -18.15 0.06
CA ALA A 19 -2.20 -18.77 0.24
C ALA A 19 -1.46 -18.32 1.52
N TYR A 20 -1.92 -17.25 2.17
CA TYR A 20 -1.31 -16.63 3.34
C TYR A 20 -2.18 -16.73 4.61
N LEU A 21 -3.29 -17.47 4.56
CA LEU A 21 -4.23 -17.57 5.68
C LEU A 21 -4.02 -18.82 6.55
N ASP A 22 -2.99 -19.62 6.27
CA ASP A 22 -2.74 -20.91 6.91
C ASP A 22 -4.03 -21.76 6.97
N ASP A 23 -4.43 -22.23 8.16
CA ASP A 23 -5.63 -23.04 8.38
C ASP A 23 -6.90 -22.20 8.65
N VAL A 24 -6.85 -20.87 8.53
CA VAL A 24 -8.01 -20.00 8.77
C VAL A 24 -9.01 -20.14 7.63
N SER A 25 -10.23 -20.54 7.97
CA SER A 25 -11.32 -20.62 6.99
C SER A 25 -11.65 -19.24 6.40
N LEU A 26 -12.04 -19.20 5.13
CA LEU A 26 -12.44 -17.97 4.45
C LEU A 26 -13.59 -17.25 5.18
N ALA A 27 -14.52 -18.00 5.78
CA ALA A 27 -15.64 -17.43 6.53
C ALA A 27 -15.15 -16.67 7.78
N ALA A 28 -14.32 -17.30 8.60
CA ALA A 28 -13.75 -16.67 9.79
C ALA A 28 -12.87 -15.46 9.43
N PHE A 29 -12.08 -15.56 8.35
CA PHE A 29 -11.31 -14.43 7.85
C PHE A 29 -12.20 -13.28 7.39
N ALA A 30 -13.28 -13.58 6.66
CA ALA A 30 -14.22 -12.56 6.17
C ALA A 30 -14.94 -11.83 7.30
N GLU A 31 -15.33 -12.52 8.38
CA GLU A 31 -15.90 -11.88 9.57
C GLU A 31 -14.92 -10.87 10.19
N LYS A 32 -13.64 -11.24 10.32
CA LYS A 32 -12.60 -10.33 10.83
C LYS A 32 -12.41 -9.12 9.93
N VAL A 33 -12.38 -9.31 8.61
CA VAL A 33 -12.29 -8.21 7.64
C VAL A 33 -13.48 -7.25 7.80
N GLN A 34 -14.70 -7.78 7.88
CA GLN A 34 -15.91 -6.97 8.05
C GLN A 34 -15.92 -6.18 9.37
N GLN A 35 -15.45 -6.80 10.45
CA GLN A 35 -15.25 -6.11 11.73
C GLN A 35 -14.28 -4.93 11.57
N ARG A 36 -13.10 -5.16 10.97
CA ARG A 36 -12.10 -4.11 10.74
C ARG A 36 -12.62 -3.01 9.82
N GLN A 37 -13.43 -3.32 8.81
CA GLN A 37 -14.08 -2.31 7.96
C GLN A 37 -15.08 -1.46 8.74
N THR A 38 -15.79 -2.05 9.69
CA THR A 38 -16.73 -1.33 10.55
C THR A 38 -15.99 -0.36 11.47
N GLU A 39 -14.90 -0.83 12.12
CA GLU A 39 -14.01 -0.01 12.94
C GLU A 39 -13.40 1.15 12.13
N LEU A 40 -12.88 0.85 10.94
CA LEU A 40 -12.31 1.87 10.04
C LEU A 40 -13.36 2.92 9.65
N LYS A 41 -14.56 2.50 9.22
CA LYS A 41 -15.64 3.45 8.87
C LYS A 41 -16.02 4.34 10.03
N ALA A 42 -16.10 3.80 11.24
CA ALA A 42 -16.36 4.60 12.44
C ALA A 42 -15.24 5.62 12.67
N PHE A 43 -13.98 5.20 12.56
CA PHE A 43 -12.82 6.07 12.70
C PHE A 43 -12.82 7.24 11.71
N LEU A 44 -13.13 6.97 10.43
CA LEU A 44 -13.19 8.02 9.39
C LEU A 44 -14.24 9.11 9.69
N THR A 45 -15.27 8.80 10.48
CA THR A 45 -16.33 9.76 10.85
C THR A 45 -16.08 10.46 12.18
N ALA A 46 -15.40 9.81 13.12
CA ALA A 46 -15.24 10.27 14.48
C ALA A 46 -13.92 11.00 14.74
N THR A 47 -12.90 10.74 13.91
CA THR A 47 -11.54 11.25 14.13
C THR A 47 -11.30 12.53 13.32
N THR A 48 -10.71 13.53 13.98
CA THR A 48 -10.23 14.73 13.29
C THR A 48 -9.11 14.36 12.32
N ALA A 49 -9.27 14.75 11.06
CA ALA A 49 -8.26 14.50 10.04
C ALA A 49 -6.92 15.17 10.39
N PRO A 50 -5.78 14.49 10.14
CA PRO A 50 -4.48 15.14 10.15
C PRO A 50 -4.39 16.16 9.00
N ALA A 51 -3.43 17.08 9.11
CA ALA A 51 -3.12 17.97 8.00
C ALA A 51 -2.65 17.14 6.79
N VAL A 52 -3.17 17.47 5.60
CA VAL A 52 -2.77 16.79 4.36
C VAL A 52 -1.31 17.08 4.06
N GLN A 53 -0.54 16.01 3.83
CA GLN A 53 0.86 16.08 3.43
C GLN A 53 0.98 16.09 1.91
N TRP A 54 1.06 17.29 1.32
CA TRP A 54 1.27 17.46 -0.13
C TRP A 54 2.70 17.19 -0.59
N GLN A 55 3.66 17.35 0.32
CA GLN A 55 5.08 17.19 0.05
C GLN A 55 5.73 16.34 1.13
N TYR A 56 6.64 15.46 0.72
CA TYR A 56 7.38 14.61 1.66
C TYR A 56 8.79 14.33 1.17
N LYS A 57 9.70 14.12 2.14
CA LYS A 57 11.07 13.75 1.83
C LYS A 57 11.13 12.35 1.25
N VAL A 58 11.99 12.18 0.27
CA VAL A 58 12.25 10.91 -0.40
C VAL A 58 13.74 10.62 -0.39
N PRO A 59 14.14 9.34 -0.42
CA PRO A 59 15.53 8.98 -0.65
C PRO A 59 16.03 9.53 -1.98
N GLU A 60 17.33 9.83 -2.06
CA GLU A 60 17.97 10.02 -3.34
C GLU A 60 17.92 8.70 -4.14
N LEU A 61 17.65 8.81 -5.44
CA LEU A 61 17.57 7.66 -6.33
C LEU A 61 18.88 7.51 -7.08
N GLY A 62 19.42 6.30 -7.08
CA GLY A 62 20.59 5.90 -7.84
C GLY A 62 20.23 5.44 -9.25
N GLU A 63 21.24 4.91 -9.94
CA GLU A 63 21.09 4.37 -11.29
C GLU A 63 20.04 3.23 -11.33
N GLY A 64 19.17 3.23 -12.35
CA GLY A 64 18.06 2.28 -12.45
C GLY A 64 16.88 2.55 -11.50
N GLY A 65 16.92 3.65 -10.73
CA GLY A 65 15.84 4.07 -9.85
C GLY A 65 15.82 3.38 -8.49
N ALA A 66 16.83 2.56 -8.15
CA ALA A 66 16.97 2.05 -6.78
C ALA A 66 17.33 3.17 -5.81
N CYS A 67 17.02 3.05 -4.51
CA CYS A 67 17.53 3.98 -3.50
C CYS A 67 19.07 3.98 -3.55
N SER A 68 19.68 5.17 -3.72
CA SER A 68 21.13 5.28 -3.94
C SER A 68 21.93 4.85 -2.71
N LEU A 69 21.60 5.44 -1.56
CA LEU A 69 22.26 5.22 -0.28
C LEU A 69 21.21 5.30 0.84
N PHE A 70 21.25 4.32 1.76
CA PHE A 70 20.36 4.33 2.92
C PHE A 70 20.57 5.59 3.76
N GLY A 71 19.47 6.29 4.06
CA GLY A 71 19.47 7.51 4.87
C GLY A 71 19.82 8.80 4.12
N GLN A 72 20.24 8.73 2.85
CA GLN A 72 20.47 9.92 2.03
C GLN A 72 19.16 10.36 1.37
N LEU A 73 18.71 11.57 1.70
CA LEU A 73 17.48 12.14 1.19
C LEU A 73 17.77 13.14 0.07
N ALA A 74 16.87 13.21 -0.90
CA ALA A 74 16.91 14.26 -1.91
C ALA A 74 16.75 15.64 -1.26
N ASP A 75 17.44 16.64 -1.84
CA ASP A 75 17.37 18.03 -1.41
C ASP A 75 15.93 18.55 -1.50
N GLU A 76 15.29 18.33 -2.65
CA GLU A 76 13.89 18.70 -2.88
C GLU A 76 12.94 17.58 -2.45
N PRO A 77 11.85 17.90 -1.74
CA PRO A 77 10.81 16.93 -1.44
C PRO A 77 10.06 16.53 -2.72
N TYR A 78 9.45 15.35 -2.71
CA TYR A 78 8.48 14.99 -3.73
C TYR A 78 7.18 15.77 -3.50
N ASP A 79 6.60 16.30 -4.58
CA ASP A 79 5.39 17.12 -4.55
C ASP A 79 4.23 16.45 -5.31
N LEU A 80 3.18 16.08 -4.58
CA LEU A 80 1.98 15.45 -5.14
C LEU A 80 1.17 16.35 -6.06
N THR A 81 1.35 17.67 -5.98
CA THR A 81 0.53 18.61 -6.77
C THR A 81 0.70 18.40 -8.27
N ALA A 82 1.91 18.08 -8.74
CA ALA A 82 2.17 17.88 -10.16
C ALA A 82 1.39 16.68 -10.73
N ILE A 83 1.45 15.52 -10.06
CA ILE A 83 0.82 14.28 -10.54
C ILE A 83 -0.69 14.20 -10.28
N LEU A 84 -1.18 14.96 -9.29
CA LEU A 84 -2.61 15.07 -8.99
C LEU A 84 -3.32 16.19 -9.78
N GLY A 85 -2.58 17.04 -10.52
CA GLY A 85 -3.16 18.16 -11.25
C GLY A 85 -3.58 19.33 -10.34
N GLY A 86 -2.86 19.53 -9.24
CA GLY A 86 -3.00 20.67 -8.33
C GLY A 86 -3.79 20.40 -7.04
N GLN A 87 -3.78 21.39 -6.14
CA GLN A 87 -4.50 21.37 -4.87
C GLN A 87 -5.95 21.85 -5.07
N ASN A 88 -6.81 20.95 -5.54
CA ASN A 88 -8.24 21.21 -5.65
C ASN A 88 -9.03 20.53 -4.52
N ALA A 89 -10.31 20.86 -4.37
CA ALA A 89 -11.15 20.34 -3.29
C ALA A 89 -11.30 18.81 -3.32
N ALA A 90 -11.34 18.20 -4.52
CA ALA A 90 -11.44 16.75 -4.66
C ALA A 90 -10.16 16.05 -4.17
N ASN A 91 -8.98 16.53 -4.60
CA ASN A 91 -7.69 15.99 -4.18
C ASN A 91 -7.45 16.24 -2.68
N GLN A 92 -7.82 17.42 -2.17
CA GLN A 92 -7.76 17.71 -0.74
C GLN A 92 -8.61 16.73 0.07
N HIS A 93 -9.84 16.46 -0.36
CA HIS A 93 -10.72 15.50 0.30
C HIS A 93 -10.15 14.07 0.24
N ALA A 94 -9.69 13.63 -0.94
CA ALA A 94 -9.07 12.33 -1.15
C ALA A 94 -7.87 12.12 -0.22
N LEU A 95 -6.88 13.01 -0.25
CA LEU A 95 -5.68 12.90 0.58
C LEU A 95 -6.01 12.98 2.09
N THR A 96 -7.04 13.73 2.47
CA THR A 96 -7.55 13.77 3.85
C THR A 96 -8.02 12.39 4.29
N GLN A 97 -8.86 11.74 3.49
CA GLN A 97 -9.40 10.41 3.79
C GLN A 97 -8.30 9.34 3.79
N LEU A 98 -7.39 9.37 2.82
CA LEU A 98 -6.26 8.43 2.76
C LEU A 98 -5.32 8.60 3.97
N SER A 99 -5.11 9.82 4.44
CA SER A 99 -4.30 10.09 5.64
C SER A 99 -4.98 9.59 6.92
N LEU A 100 -6.31 9.69 7.02
CA LEU A 100 -7.08 9.08 8.10
C LEU A 100 -7.00 7.54 8.08
N ILE A 101 -7.07 6.92 6.89
CA ILE A 101 -6.90 5.47 6.74
C ILE A 101 -5.50 5.03 7.20
N ALA A 102 -4.45 5.76 6.80
CA ALA A 102 -3.08 5.48 7.25
C ALA A 102 -2.93 5.66 8.78
N ALA A 103 -3.56 6.67 9.37
CA ALA A 103 -3.58 6.88 10.82
C ALA A 103 -4.30 5.73 11.55
N PHE A 104 -5.47 5.30 11.06
CA PHE A 104 -6.18 4.14 11.60
C PHE A 104 -5.31 2.89 11.56
N TYR A 105 -4.66 2.62 10.42
CA TYR A 105 -3.79 1.46 10.28
C TYR A 105 -2.62 1.50 11.26
N ARG A 106 -2.01 2.68 11.47
CA ARG A 106 -0.95 2.87 12.47
C ARG A 106 -1.40 2.50 13.89
N GLU A 107 -2.60 2.94 14.27
CA GLU A 107 -3.14 2.71 15.62
C GLU A 107 -3.50 1.25 15.90
N HIS A 108 -3.72 0.44 14.86
CA HIS A 108 -4.23 -0.92 14.99
C HIS A 108 -3.26 -2.03 14.55
N SER A 109 -2.24 -1.72 13.76
CA SER A 109 -1.29 -2.70 13.24
C SER A 109 0.01 -2.82 14.05
N ALA A 110 0.39 -1.73 14.74
CA ALA A 110 1.69 -1.56 15.39
C ALA A 110 2.92 -1.76 14.45
N LEU A 111 2.71 -1.72 13.13
CA LEU A 111 3.81 -1.88 12.17
C LEU A 111 4.64 -0.62 12.04
N ASP A 112 5.91 -0.77 11.67
CA ASP A 112 6.87 0.33 11.54
C ASP A 112 6.60 1.24 10.32
N TRP A 113 6.04 0.69 9.24
CA TRP A 113 5.84 1.44 8.00
C TRP A 113 4.59 0.99 7.23
N PHE A 114 3.90 1.94 6.60
CA PHE A 114 2.73 1.68 5.76
C PHE A 114 2.56 2.80 4.72
N GLY A 115 2.19 2.43 3.49
CA GLY A 115 1.91 3.36 2.40
C GLY A 115 0.73 2.94 1.52
N ILE A 116 -0.02 3.94 1.05
CA ILE A 116 -1.10 3.80 0.07
C ILE A 116 -0.61 4.38 -1.25
N TYR A 117 -0.69 3.59 -2.32
CA TYR A 117 -0.23 3.98 -3.64
C TYR A 117 -1.33 3.85 -4.69
N GLN A 118 -1.33 4.76 -5.66
CA GLN A 118 -2.24 4.72 -6.80
C GLN A 118 -1.45 4.57 -8.10
N ALA A 119 -1.98 3.76 -9.03
CA ALA A 119 -1.46 3.71 -10.39
C ALA A 119 -1.86 4.98 -11.17
N ARG A 120 -0.88 5.75 -11.66
CA ARG A 120 -1.08 6.98 -12.44
C ARG A 120 -0.02 7.10 -13.54
N ALA A 121 -0.31 7.90 -14.57
CA ALA A 121 0.72 8.38 -15.48
C ALA A 121 1.43 9.59 -14.85
N ASN A 122 2.75 9.59 -14.82
CA ASN A 122 3.54 10.74 -14.36
C ASN A 122 3.61 11.83 -15.44
N GLY A 123 4.34 12.93 -15.16
CA GLY A 123 4.50 14.05 -16.10
C GLY A 123 5.17 13.69 -17.43
N ALA A 124 5.90 12.58 -17.48
CA ALA A 124 6.50 12.03 -18.71
C ALA A 124 5.56 11.05 -19.45
N GLY A 125 4.36 10.79 -18.93
CA GLY A 125 3.41 9.83 -19.48
C GLY A 125 3.71 8.37 -19.11
N GLU A 126 4.66 8.12 -18.23
CA GLU A 126 5.03 6.78 -17.78
C GLU A 126 4.09 6.32 -16.66
N LEU A 127 3.70 5.04 -16.68
CA LEU A 127 2.87 4.47 -15.63
C LEU A 127 3.71 4.22 -14.37
N VAL A 128 3.23 4.72 -13.23
CA VAL A 128 3.88 4.60 -11.93
C VAL A 128 2.85 4.29 -10.84
N LEU A 129 3.30 3.71 -9.73
CA LEU A 129 2.57 3.70 -8.46
C LEU A 129 3.05 4.88 -7.62
N VAL A 130 2.20 5.89 -7.40
CA VAL A 130 2.53 7.06 -6.59
C VAL A 130 1.99 6.95 -5.17
N LYS A 131 2.83 7.22 -4.17
CA LYS A 131 2.49 7.23 -2.74
C LYS A 131 1.62 8.43 -2.41
N LEU A 132 0.40 8.19 -1.95
CA LEU A 132 -0.56 9.26 -1.63
C LEU A 132 -0.63 9.59 -0.14
N ALA A 133 -0.49 8.57 0.72
CA ALA A 133 -0.49 8.71 2.16
C ALA A 133 0.36 7.61 2.77
N TYR A 134 1.10 7.91 3.83
CA TYR A 134 1.97 6.94 4.49
C TYR A 134 2.33 7.37 5.92
N TYR A 135 2.89 6.44 6.69
CA TYR A 135 3.68 6.75 7.87
C TYR A 135 4.96 5.91 7.88
N GLY A 136 5.91 6.28 8.73
CA GLY A 136 7.20 5.61 8.87
C GLY A 136 8.34 6.41 8.23
N ALA A 137 9.48 5.75 8.03
CA ALA A 137 10.67 6.37 7.45
C ALA A 137 10.42 6.89 6.01
N PRO A 138 11.18 7.92 5.56
CA PRO A 138 11.18 8.34 4.17
C PRO A 138 11.48 7.17 3.23
N SER A 139 10.62 6.99 2.22
CA SER A 139 10.74 5.97 1.19
C SER A 139 10.35 6.55 -0.16
N ARG A 140 10.60 5.79 -1.22
CA ARG A 140 10.35 6.21 -2.61
C ARG A 140 8.92 6.74 -2.81
N ALA A 141 8.80 7.81 -3.60
CA ALA A 141 7.50 8.39 -3.96
C ALA A 141 6.77 7.60 -5.04
N GLU A 142 7.50 7.19 -6.09
CA GLU A 142 6.94 6.55 -7.28
C GLU A 142 7.66 5.23 -7.55
N PHE A 143 6.94 4.13 -7.72
CA PHE A 143 7.50 2.90 -8.30
C PHE A 143 7.15 2.83 -9.79
N PRO A 144 8.14 2.65 -10.71
CA PRO A 144 7.87 2.43 -12.12
C PRO A 144 6.98 1.19 -12.30
N LEU A 145 5.81 1.37 -12.92
CA LEU A 145 4.85 0.30 -13.09
C LEU A 145 5.00 -0.35 -14.46
N ASN A 146 6.10 -1.08 -14.63
CA ASN A 146 6.45 -1.80 -15.85
C ASN A 146 7.09 -3.17 -15.55
N SER A 147 7.16 -4.03 -16.57
CA SER A 147 7.63 -5.41 -16.41
C SER A 147 9.11 -5.52 -16.01
N GLU A 148 9.95 -4.57 -16.41
CA GLU A 148 11.38 -4.60 -16.07
C GLU A 148 11.58 -4.31 -14.58
N PHE A 149 10.94 -3.27 -14.07
CA PHE A 149 11.04 -2.91 -12.66
C PHE A 149 10.31 -3.92 -11.75
N ALA A 150 9.24 -4.55 -12.24
CA ALA A 150 8.52 -5.59 -11.52
C ALA A 150 9.36 -6.84 -11.22
N LYS A 151 10.42 -7.13 -11.99
CA LYS A 151 11.33 -8.26 -11.68
C LYS A 151 11.84 -8.15 -10.25
N ILE A 152 12.32 -6.96 -9.88
CA ILE A 152 12.96 -6.70 -8.59
C ILE A 152 12.04 -6.08 -7.53
N SER A 153 10.87 -5.56 -7.91
CA SER A 153 9.96 -4.82 -7.01
C SER A 153 8.67 -5.59 -6.74
N ASN A 154 8.45 -5.91 -5.46
CA ASN A 154 7.18 -6.46 -4.99
C ASN A 154 6.02 -5.51 -5.30
N ASN A 155 6.17 -4.22 -4.99
CA ASN A 155 5.15 -3.20 -5.27
C ASN A 155 4.69 -3.21 -6.73
N SER A 156 5.64 -3.23 -7.66
CA SER A 156 5.33 -3.19 -9.09
C SER A 156 4.81 -4.53 -9.61
N THR A 157 5.29 -5.65 -9.05
CA THR A 157 4.70 -6.99 -9.30
C THR A 157 3.23 -7.02 -8.89
N VAL A 158 2.89 -6.57 -7.69
CA VAL A 158 1.52 -6.54 -7.18
C VAL A 158 0.67 -5.58 -8.02
N GLY A 159 1.19 -4.39 -8.33
CA GLY A 159 0.51 -3.38 -9.14
C GLY A 159 0.23 -3.80 -10.59
N LEU A 160 1.00 -4.75 -11.15
CA LEU A 160 0.77 -5.29 -12.50
C LEU A 160 -0.09 -6.56 -12.48
N SER A 161 0.15 -7.44 -11.52
CA SER A 161 -0.47 -8.77 -11.49
C SER A 161 -1.84 -8.78 -10.79
N GLY A 162 -2.07 -7.85 -9.87
CA GLY A 162 -3.22 -7.89 -8.98
C GLY A 162 -3.15 -9.07 -8.00
N LYS A 163 -1.97 -9.66 -7.79
CA LYS A 163 -1.73 -10.72 -6.82
C LYS A 163 -0.93 -10.18 -5.66
N ALA A 164 -1.41 -10.39 -4.45
CA ALA A 164 -0.74 -9.98 -3.23
C ALA A 164 0.60 -10.72 -3.09
N LYS A 165 1.53 -10.05 -2.41
CA LYS A 165 2.83 -10.60 -2.03
C LYS A 165 3.00 -10.39 -0.54
N VAL A 166 3.14 -11.49 0.21
CA VAL A 166 3.39 -11.46 1.66
C VAL A 166 4.69 -12.21 1.94
N ILE A 167 5.60 -11.55 2.62
CA ILE A 167 6.93 -12.04 2.98
C ILE A 167 7.08 -11.82 4.49
N ASN A 168 7.03 -12.90 5.25
CA ASN A 168 7.17 -12.85 6.72
C ASN A 168 8.64 -12.96 7.20
N ASP A 169 9.56 -13.32 6.32
CA ASP A 169 11.00 -13.31 6.59
C ASP A 169 11.76 -12.98 5.30
N VAL A 170 12.17 -11.72 5.17
CA VAL A 170 12.90 -11.21 3.99
C VAL A 170 14.21 -11.98 3.78
N ALA A 171 14.94 -12.29 4.86
CA ALA A 171 16.20 -13.01 4.74
C ALA A 171 16.00 -14.44 4.22
N ALA A 172 14.98 -15.14 4.72
CA ALA A 172 14.63 -16.48 4.23
C ALA A 172 14.18 -16.43 2.75
N TYR A 173 13.34 -15.46 2.38
CA TYR A 173 12.87 -15.27 1.02
C TYR A 173 14.04 -15.04 0.03
N LEU A 174 14.95 -14.13 0.36
CA LEU A 174 16.19 -13.90 -0.38
C LEU A 174 17.05 -15.17 -0.47
N GLY A 175 17.16 -15.93 0.63
CA GLY A 175 17.90 -17.20 0.69
C GLY A 175 17.37 -18.27 -0.28
N THR A 176 16.11 -18.19 -0.69
CA THR A 176 15.50 -19.07 -1.71
C THR A 176 15.63 -18.53 -3.15
N GLY A 177 16.36 -17.44 -3.34
CA GLY A 177 16.52 -16.77 -4.64
C GLY A 177 15.37 -15.82 -5.00
N GLY A 178 14.53 -15.44 -4.03
CA GLY A 178 13.52 -14.41 -4.25
C GLY A 178 14.16 -13.05 -4.48
N GLU A 179 13.69 -12.31 -5.48
CA GLU A 179 14.12 -10.92 -5.71
C GLU A 179 13.38 -9.98 -4.75
N TYR A 180 14.14 -9.09 -4.10
CA TYR A 180 13.63 -8.12 -3.13
C TYR A 180 14.37 -6.80 -3.28
N TYR A 181 13.62 -5.73 -3.52
CA TYR A 181 14.14 -4.38 -3.52
C TYR A 181 14.21 -3.84 -2.09
N THR A 182 15.41 -3.60 -1.56
CA THR A 182 15.59 -3.08 -0.20
C THR A 182 15.67 -1.56 -0.19
N CYS A 183 14.64 -0.90 0.32
CA CYS A 183 14.66 0.55 0.60
C CYS A 183 15.24 0.86 1.98
N ASP A 184 14.85 0.11 3.01
CA ASP A 184 15.35 0.20 4.38
C ASP A 184 15.85 -1.20 4.81
N PRO A 185 17.14 -1.37 5.15
CA PRO A 185 17.70 -2.66 5.53
C PRO A 185 17.15 -3.20 6.87
N LYS A 186 16.41 -2.40 7.65
CA LYS A 186 15.74 -2.87 8.86
C LYS A 186 14.49 -3.71 8.57
N VAL A 187 13.93 -3.63 7.36
CA VAL A 187 12.70 -4.37 7.01
C VAL A 187 12.98 -5.87 7.05
N GLN A 188 12.18 -6.59 7.85
CA GLN A 188 12.25 -8.04 8.01
C GLN A 188 11.00 -8.75 7.50
N ALA A 189 9.89 -8.03 7.32
CA ALA A 189 8.67 -8.52 6.71
C ALA A 189 8.00 -7.43 5.85
N GLU A 190 7.32 -7.85 4.78
CA GLU A 190 6.53 -6.99 3.88
C GLU A 190 5.20 -7.67 3.50
N ALA A 191 4.11 -6.91 3.46
CA ALA A 191 2.86 -7.32 2.83
C ALA A 191 2.36 -6.24 1.87
N CYS A 192 2.46 -6.52 0.58
CA CYS A 192 1.98 -5.65 -0.48
C CYS A 192 0.71 -6.24 -1.12
N LEU A 193 -0.38 -5.49 -1.06
CA LEU A 193 -1.72 -5.92 -1.47
C LEU A 193 -2.31 -5.03 -2.57
N PRO A 194 -3.02 -5.60 -3.57
CA PRO A 194 -3.59 -4.82 -4.66
C PRO A 194 -4.85 -4.07 -4.25
N LEU A 195 -5.00 -2.86 -4.76
CA LEU A 195 -6.25 -2.10 -4.68
C LEU A 195 -7.05 -2.35 -5.97
N PHE A 196 -8.30 -2.78 -5.85
CA PHE A 196 -9.18 -2.94 -7.01
C PHE A 196 -10.22 -1.82 -7.06
N SER A 197 -10.42 -1.24 -8.24
CA SER A 197 -11.55 -0.35 -8.50
C SER A 197 -12.87 -1.13 -8.46
N GLN A 198 -14.00 -0.41 -8.48
CA GLN A 198 -15.33 -1.03 -8.58
C GLN A 198 -15.52 -1.88 -9.85
N SER A 199 -14.71 -1.67 -10.89
CA SER A 199 -14.74 -2.49 -12.11
C SER A 199 -13.82 -3.72 -12.03
N GLY A 200 -13.21 -4.00 -10.86
CA GLY A 200 -12.22 -5.07 -10.67
C GLY A 200 -10.86 -4.79 -11.31
N LYS A 201 -10.59 -3.57 -11.80
CA LYS A 201 -9.28 -3.20 -12.35
C LYS A 201 -8.32 -2.85 -11.22
N ILE A 202 -7.03 -3.13 -11.38
CA ILE A 202 -6.01 -2.69 -10.42
C ILE A 202 -5.94 -1.17 -10.47
N ALA A 203 -6.18 -0.53 -9.32
CA ALA A 203 -6.15 0.92 -9.13
C ALA A 203 -4.87 1.39 -8.42
N GLY A 204 -4.14 0.47 -7.79
CA GLY A 204 -2.96 0.77 -7.00
C GLY A 204 -2.62 -0.38 -6.06
N ILE A 205 -1.91 -0.07 -4.98
CA ILE A 205 -1.53 -1.03 -3.94
C ILE A 205 -1.60 -0.36 -2.56
N VAL A 206 -1.64 -1.18 -1.52
CA VAL A 206 -1.08 -0.81 -0.22
C VAL A 206 0.19 -1.60 0.01
N ASP A 207 1.08 -1.04 0.79
CA ASP A 207 2.32 -1.67 1.20
C ASP A 207 2.51 -1.47 2.70
N ALA A 208 2.92 -2.51 3.39
CA ALA A 208 3.10 -2.54 4.84
C ALA A 208 4.40 -3.28 5.13
N GLU A 209 5.27 -2.68 5.94
CA GLU A 209 6.59 -3.22 6.26
C GLU A 209 6.81 -3.18 7.78
N ASP A 210 7.61 -4.12 8.27
CA ASP A 210 7.96 -4.19 9.69
C ASP A 210 9.41 -4.61 9.91
N PHE A 211 10.00 -4.15 11.02
CA PHE A 211 11.36 -4.54 11.40
C PHE A 211 11.42 -5.89 12.12
N ASN A 212 10.28 -6.53 12.36
CA ASN A 212 10.17 -7.88 12.92
C ASN A 212 9.67 -8.87 11.85
N LYS A 213 10.02 -10.14 12.06
CA LYS A 213 9.56 -11.26 11.22
C LYS A 213 8.20 -11.76 11.67
N ASN A 214 7.49 -12.44 10.79
CA ASN A 214 6.28 -13.20 11.08
C ASN A 214 5.12 -12.37 11.66
N VAL A 215 5.04 -11.10 11.28
CA VAL A 215 4.00 -10.17 11.77
C VAL A 215 2.71 -10.24 10.95
N PHE A 216 2.78 -10.66 9.68
CA PHE A 216 1.62 -10.76 8.80
C PHE A 216 0.86 -12.07 9.00
N THR A 217 0.23 -12.15 10.17
CA THR A 217 -0.75 -13.20 10.52
C THR A 217 -2.07 -12.98 9.80
N ALA A 218 -2.98 -13.95 9.86
CA ALA A 218 -4.34 -13.79 9.35
C ALA A 218 -5.07 -12.55 9.93
N ASP A 219 -4.79 -12.16 11.17
CA ASP A 219 -5.44 -11.00 11.80
C ASP A 219 -4.88 -9.68 11.28
N ALA A 220 -3.55 -9.62 11.07
CA ALA A 220 -2.90 -8.49 10.43
C ALA A 220 -3.35 -8.33 8.97
N LEU A 221 -3.47 -9.45 8.24
CA LEU A 221 -3.98 -9.45 6.88
C LEU A 221 -5.46 -9.07 6.81
N ALA A 222 -6.29 -9.45 7.80
CA ALA A 222 -7.69 -9.04 7.83
C ALA A 222 -7.82 -7.51 7.95
N LEU A 223 -6.98 -6.87 8.78
CA LEU A 223 -6.90 -5.41 8.88
C LEU A 223 -6.46 -4.78 7.55
N LEU A 224 -5.41 -5.33 6.92
CA LEU A 224 -4.90 -4.79 5.66
C LEU A 224 -5.90 -4.96 4.51
N VAL A 225 -6.62 -6.09 4.43
CA VAL A 225 -7.70 -6.30 3.45
C VAL A 225 -8.86 -5.34 3.69
N ALA A 226 -9.24 -5.07 4.94
CA ALA A 226 -10.27 -4.08 5.24
C ALA A 226 -9.90 -2.67 4.73
N VAL A 227 -8.63 -2.30 4.84
CA VAL A 227 -8.08 -1.09 4.24
C VAL A 227 -8.16 -1.15 2.71
N CYS A 228 -7.73 -2.26 2.09
CA CYS A 228 -7.73 -2.42 0.62
C CYS A 228 -9.13 -2.31 0.00
N LEU A 229 -10.16 -2.77 0.72
CA LEU A 229 -11.55 -2.67 0.29
C LEU A 229 -12.15 -1.27 0.50
N THR A 230 -11.50 -0.42 1.31
CA THR A 230 -12.00 0.92 1.66
C THR A 230 -11.33 2.02 0.84
N VAL A 231 -10.02 1.93 0.63
CA VAL A 231 -9.21 2.93 -0.10
C VAL A 231 -9.77 3.28 -1.49
N PRO A 232 -10.22 2.34 -2.34
CA PRO A 232 -10.65 2.66 -3.71
C PRO A 232 -11.78 3.68 -3.81
N ALA A 233 -12.58 3.86 -2.75
CA ALA A 233 -13.64 4.87 -2.70
C ALA A 233 -13.11 6.31 -2.55
N TYR A 234 -11.84 6.48 -2.19
CA TYR A 234 -11.22 7.76 -1.83
C TYR A 234 -10.01 8.12 -2.71
N LEU A 235 -9.70 7.32 -3.73
CA LEU A 235 -8.61 7.63 -4.66
C LEU A 235 -8.96 8.86 -5.54
N PRO A 236 -8.02 9.79 -5.75
CA PRO A 236 -8.22 10.98 -6.59
C PRO A 236 -8.11 10.73 -8.10
#